data_AF-A0A2D8WTQ3-F1
#
_entry.id   AF-A0A2D8WTQ3-F1
#
_cell.length_a   1.000
_cell.length_b   1.000
_cell.length_c   1.000
_cell.angle_alpha   90.00
_cell.angle_beta   90.00
_cell.angle_gamma   90.00
#
_symmetry.space_group_name_H-M   'P 1'
#
loop_
_entity.id
_entity.type
_entity.pdbx_description
1 polymer ?
#
loop_
_entity_poly.entity_id
_entity_poly.type
_entity_poly.pdbx_seq_one_letter_code
_entity_poly.pdbx_strand_id
1 'polypeptide(L)'
;MNRLFFIASLLFINNSNAVVDDIILADSFPEKLSEYEFFLDTKAQIPNDKVIPYELISSLFSDYSLKQRWVYVPSGLKAQYVRDEVFNFPVGSALIKTFYYPVDERDLSLGKKLLETRVLLRKSNGWRAVSYAWNSDQSDAFKKVAGKTIPVDWIDSEGELRAVRYRVPNVNQCKECHAANDKITPIGPKARNINKELNYSHGQYNQLAYWMDSEIISEVPRRLESPVDWSDYSQNINDRARSYLDINCGHCHSSSGNANSTGLFLHLREARNINLGIYKKPVATGRGSGGLKYSIVPGKPDQSILLHRMESMDPGVMMPESGRSLSHDEAAEMIRDWIAQMANGKSF
;
A
#
# COMPACT_ATOMS: atom_id res chain seq x y z
N MET A 1 5.81 56.44 45.71
CA MET A 1 6.19 55.02 45.51
C MET A 1 4.93 54.21 45.23
N ASN A 2 4.49 54.13 43.97
CA ASN A 2 3.41 53.22 43.56
C ASN A 2 4.01 52.24 42.55
N ARG A 3 4.20 50.99 42.98
CA ARG A 3 4.62 49.89 42.09
C ARG A 3 3.36 49.28 41.48
N LEU A 4 3.10 49.57 40.21
CA LEU A 4 2.18 48.77 39.40
C LEU A 4 2.87 47.42 39.11
N PHE A 5 2.29 46.34 39.62
CA PHE A 5 2.62 44.98 39.20
C PHE A 5 1.94 44.72 37.85
N PHE A 6 2.75 44.62 36.79
CA PHE A 6 2.32 44.07 35.52
C PHE A 6 2.28 42.54 35.66
N ILE A 7 1.08 41.96 35.75
CA ILE A 7 0.90 40.52 35.61
C ILE A 7 0.89 40.22 34.12
N ALA A 8 1.99 39.66 33.63
CA ALA A 8 2.05 39.11 32.28
C ALA A 8 1.31 37.77 32.26
N SER A 9 0.06 37.79 31.79
CA SER A 9 -0.65 36.57 31.42
C SER A 9 0.03 35.95 30.20
N LEU A 10 0.81 34.89 30.42
CA LEU A 10 1.23 33.98 29.36
C LEU A 10 -0.03 33.28 28.81
N LEU A 11 -0.53 33.79 27.68
CA LEU A 11 -1.43 33.04 26.81
C LEU A 11 -0.64 31.85 26.25
N PHE A 12 -0.83 30.67 26.84
CA PHE A 12 -0.50 29.42 26.17
C PHE A 12 -1.41 29.31 24.95
N ILE A 13 -0.87 29.62 23.77
CA ILE A 13 -1.46 29.20 22.51
C ILE A 13 -1.29 27.68 22.48
N ASN A 14 -2.30 26.94 22.95
CA ASN A 14 -2.41 25.52 22.64
C ASN A 14 -2.58 25.45 21.13
N ASN A 15 -1.51 25.10 20.40
CA ASN A 15 -1.61 24.67 19.02
C ASN A 15 -2.32 23.32 19.00
N SER A 16 -3.65 23.33 19.12
CA SER A 16 -4.56 22.17 19.06
C SER A 16 -4.71 21.62 17.63
N ASN A 17 -3.67 21.77 16.81
CA ASN A 17 -3.61 21.37 15.41
C ASN A 17 -2.30 20.62 15.16
N ALA A 18 -1.81 19.87 16.14
CA ALA A 18 -0.58 19.12 16.01
C ALA A 18 -0.88 17.65 16.21
N VAL A 19 -0.35 16.81 15.32
CA VAL A 19 -0.37 15.35 15.50
C VAL A 19 0.10 15.00 16.93
N VAL A 20 -0.66 14.15 17.62
CA VAL A 20 -0.41 13.85 19.03
C VAL A 20 0.67 12.78 19.17
N ASP A 21 1.94 13.21 19.20
CA ASP A 21 3.11 12.32 19.27
C ASP A 21 3.06 11.34 20.45
N ASP A 22 2.57 11.76 21.61
CA ASP A 22 2.44 10.90 22.79
C ASP A 22 1.55 9.69 22.53
N ILE A 23 0.46 9.87 21.77
CA ILE A 23 -0.45 8.79 21.37
C ILE A 23 0.24 7.88 20.34
N ILE A 24 1.04 8.45 19.44
CA ILE A 24 1.87 7.68 18.50
C ILE A 24 2.96 6.88 19.20
N LEU A 25 3.43 7.29 20.37
CA LEU A 25 4.47 6.57 21.12
C LEU A 25 3.93 5.62 22.19
N ALA A 26 2.68 5.79 22.64
CA ALA A 26 2.02 4.96 23.65
C ALA A 26 2.03 3.44 23.34
N ASP A 27 2.00 2.59 24.37
CA ASP A 27 2.03 1.13 24.17
C ASP A 27 0.76 0.57 23.54
N SER A 28 -0.39 1.20 23.78
CA SER A 28 -1.67 0.84 23.20
C SER A 28 -2.03 1.76 22.04
N PHE A 29 -2.86 1.26 21.13
CA PHE A 29 -3.48 2.09 20.10
C PHE A 29 -4.77 2.71 20.66
N PRO A 30 -5.05 4.01 20.40
CA PRO A 30 -6.31 4.66 20.74
C PRO A 30 -7.51 3.92 20.12
N GLU A 31 -8.69 4.11 20.71
CA GLU A 31 -9.91 3.47 20.23
C GLU A 31 -10.44 4.12 18.94
N LYS A 32 -10.25 5.43 18.79
CA LYS A 32 -10.65 6.20 17.61
C LYS A 32 -9.45 6.64 16.78
N LEU A 33 -9.67 6.81 15.48
CA LEU A 33 -8.66 7.35 14.56
C LEU A 33 -8.43 8.85 14.80
N SER A 34 -9.48 9.59 15.13
CA SER A 34 -9.41 11.04 15.39
C SER A 34 -8.46 11.41 16.54
N GLU A 35 -8.24 10.52 17.50
CA GLU A 35 -7.35 10.74 18.65
C GLU A 35 -5.89 11.00 18.24
N TYR A 36 -5.44 10.56 17.06
CA TYR A 36 -4.09 10.88 16.57
C TYR A 36 -3.94 12.31 16.04
N GLU A 37 -5.05 12.99 15.72
CA GLU A 37 -5.08 14.28 15.03
C GLU A 37 -4.31 14.28 13.69
N PHE A 38 -4.29 13.13 12.98
CA PHE A 38 -3.72 13.04 11.64
C PHE A 38 -4.46 13.90 10.61
N PHE A 39 -5.74 14.19 10.85
CA PHE A 39 -6.62 14.92 9.95
C PHE A 39 -7.27 16.10 10.68
N LEU A 40 -7.23 17.28 10.06
CA LEU A 40 -7.98 18.46 10.50
C LEU A 40 -9.48 18.25 10.30
N ASP A 41 -9.85 17.56 9.22
CA ASP A 41 -11.19 17.03 9.00
C ASP A 41 -11.07 15.53 8.69
N THR A 42 -11.43 14.71 9.68
CA THR A 42 -11.37 13.26 9.57
C THR A 42 -12.29 12.76 8.47
N LYS A 43 -13.53 13.25 8.38
CA LYS A 43 -14.51 12.78 7.37
C LYS A 43 -14.09 13.15 5.96
N ALA A 44 -13.64 14.38 5.74
CA ALA A 44 -13.14 14.84 4.45
C ALA A 44 -11.74 14.27 4.12
N GLN A 45 -11.06 13.65 5.09
CA GLN A 45 -9.67 13.20 5.01
C GLN A 45 -8.72 14.36 4.65
N ILE A 46 -8.96 15.55 5.21
CA ILE A 46 -8.08 16.71 5.08
C ILE A 46 -6.95 16.53 6.10
N PRO A 47 -5.71 16.28 5.66
CA PRO A 47 -4.62 15.99 6.58
C PRO A 47 -4.22 17.22 7.39
N ASN A 48 -3.61 16.97 8.55
CA ASN A 48 -2.79 17.95 9.24
C ASN A 48 -1.62 18.41 8.33
N ASP A 49 -1.13 19.64 8.49
CA ASP A 49 -0.03 20.18 7.69
C ASP A 49 1.25 19.32 7.72
N LYS A 50 1.49 18.59 8.83
CA LYS A 50 2.63 17.68 8.97
C LYS A 50 2.38 16.27 8.41
N VAL A 51 1.18 16.00 7.91
CA VAL A 51 0.74 14.70 7.39
C VAL A 51 0.68 14.78 5.87
N ILE A 52 1.74 14.32 5.22
CA ILE A 52 1.97 14.57 3.79
C ILE A 52 1.30 13.47 2.96
N PRO A 53 0.40 13.81 2.00
CA PRO A 53 -0.17 12.82 1.10
C PRO A 53 0.89 12.24 0.16
N TYR A 54 0.73 10.97 -0.19
CA TYR A 54 1.54 10.34 -1.24
C TYR A 54 0.80 9.26 -2.00
N GLU A 55 1.29 8.97 -3.20
CA GLU A 55 0.81 7.94 -4.10
C GLU A 55 1.94 7.03 -4.54
N LEU A 56 1.60 5.77 -4.77
CA LEU A 56 2.49 4.83 -5.43
C LEU A 56 2.25 4.91 -6.94
N ILE A 57 3.30 4.71 -7.74
CA ILE A 57 3.21 4.64 -9.21
C ILE A 57 2.23 3.53 -9.62
N SER A 58 2.45 2.32 -9.11
CA SER A 58 1.51 1.20 -9.20
C SER A 58 0.97 0.87 -7.82
N SER A 59 -0.35 0.69 -7.69
CA SER A 59 -1.00 0.38 -6.42
C SER A 59 -1.33 -1.12 -6.28
N LEU A 60 -1.16 -1.64 -5.06
CA LEU A 60 -1.66 -2.96 -4.66
C LEU A 60 -3.18 -3.06 -4.89
N PHE A 61 -3.62 -4.16 -5.49
CA PHE A 61 -5.02 -4.52 -5.65
C PHE A 61 -5.65 -4.93 -4.31
N SER A 62 -6.88 -4.49 -4.06
CA SER A 62 -7.67 -4.91 -2.90
C SER A 62 -9.15 -4.79 -3.19
N ASP A 63 -9.67 -5.70 -4.01
CA ASP A 63 -11.07 -5.74 -4.43
C ASP A 63 -11.53 -4.44 -5.11
N TYR A 64 -10.68 -3.83 -5.94
CA TYR A 64 -10.94 -2.53 -6.59
C TYR A 64 -11.07 -1.31 -5.64
N SER A 65 -10.99 -1.48 -4.32
CA SER A 65 -11.01 -0.32 -3.41
C SER A 65 -9.87 0.66 -3.71
N LEU A 66 -10.22 1.95 -3.79
CA LEU A 66 -9.27 3.04 -3.94
C LEU A 66 -8.62 3.36 -2.59
N LYS A 67 -7.45 4.04 -2.64
CA LYS A 67 -6.56 4.20 -1.49
C LYS A 67 -6.01 5.61 -1.44
N GLN A 68 -6.28 6.32 -0.35
CA GLN A 68 -5.52 7.52 0.01
C GLN A 68 -4.43 7.14 1.01
N ARG A 69 -3.24 7.74 0.90
CA ARG A 69 -2.12 7.45 1.78
C ARG A 69 -1.45 8.73 2.25
N TRP A 70 -0.97 8.68 3.49
CA TRP A 70 -0.23 9.77 4.09
C TRP A 70 0.96 9.26 4.88
N VAL A 71 1.98 10.10 5.00
CA VAL A 71 3.16 9.89 5.82
C VAL A 71 3.24 10.97 6.87
N TYR A 72 3.58 10.59 8.09
CA TYR A 72 3.96 11.47 9.17
C TYR A 72 5.37 11.12 9.64
N VAL A 73 6.23 12.13 9.75
CA VAL A 73 7.57 12.02 10.35
C VAL A 73 7.69 13.07 11.44
N PRO A 74 8.12 12.71 12.67
CA PRO A 74 8.26 13.67 13.75
C PRO A 74 9.20 14.82 13.36
N SER A 75 8.90 16.01 13.88
CA SER A 75 9.63 17.23 13.54
C SER A 75 11.12 17.12 13.87
N GLY A 76 11.98 17.56 12.95
CA GLY A 76 13.43 17.50 13.10
C GLY A 76 14.06 16.12 12.82
N LEU A 77 13.26 15.11 12.46
CA LEU A 77 13.76 13.79 12.07
C LEU A 77 13.55 13.53 10.59
N LYS A 78 14.42 12.70 10.00
CA LYS A 78 14.40 12.34 8.57
C LYS A 78 14.46 10.83 8.39
N ALA A 79 13.61 10.29 7.52
CA ALA A 79 13.76 8.90 7.08
C ALA A 79 14.95 8.76 6.13
N GLN A 80 15.69 7.66 6.26
CA GLN A 80 16.90 7.41 5.47
C GLN A 80 16.58 6.58 4.23
N TYR A 81 17.16 6.96 3.09
CA TYR A 81 17.09 6.18 1.87
C TYR A 81 17.77 4.82 2.05
N VAL A 82 17.11 3.77 1.58
CA VAL A 82 17.68 2.43 1.45
C VAL A 82 17.38 1.95 0.04
N ARG A 83 18.41 1.48 -0.67
CA ARG A 83 18.26 1.01 -2.05
C ARG A 83 17.28 -0.16 -2.11
N ASP A 84 16.27 -0.05 -2.98
CA ASP A 84 15.23 -1.07 -3.25
C ASP A 84 14.37 -1.50 -2.05
N GLU A 85 14.50 -0.79 -0.93
CA GLU A 85 13.77 -1.04 0.30
C GLU A 85 12.91 0.16 0.67
N VAL A 86 12.05 -0.06 1.66
CA VAL A 86 11.30 1.03 2.29
C VAL A 86 12.27 1.97 2.99
N PHE A 87 12.00 3.27 2.97
CA PHE A 87 12.76 4.25 3.74
C PHE A 87 12.87 3.79 5.21
N ASN A 88 14.05 3.97 5.81
CA ASN A 88 14.22 3.71 7.22
C ASN A 88 13.65 4.90 8.01
N PHE A 89 12.36 4.81 8.35
CA PHE A 89 11.66 5.84 9.12
C PHE A 89 12.08 5.85 10.60
N PRO A 90 12.23 7.05 11.20
CA PRO A 90 12.53 7.20 12.62
C PRO A 90 11.37 6.76 13.52
N VAL A 91 11.68 6.50 14.79
CA VAL A 91 10.66 6.26 15.82
C VAL A 91 9.73 7.47 15.92
N GLY A 92 8.42 7.20 16.03
CA GLY A 92 7.37 8.21 16.00
C GLY A 92 6.76 8.45 14.61
N SER A 93 7.31 7.87 13.55
CA SER A 93 6.69 7.96 12.22
C SER A 93 5.40 7.16 12.10
N ALA A 94 4.47 7.63 11.27
CA ALA A 94 3.25 6.93 10.91
C ALA A 94 3.10 6.82 9.39
N LEU A 95 2.61 5.66 8.93
CA LEU A 95 2.11 5.48 7.57
C LEU A 95 0.61 5.17 7.66
N ILE A 96 -0.18 6.03 7.04
CA ILE A 96 -1.64 6.01 7.12
C ILE A 96 -2.18 5.67 5.75
N LYS A 97 -3.16 4.77 5.68
CA LYS A 97 -3.81 4.38 4.43
C LYS A 97 -5.30 4.17 4.64
N THR A 98 -6.12 4.93 3.94
CA THR A 98 -7.58 4.80 3.96
C THR A 98 -8.08 4.16 2.68
N PHE A 99 -8.87 3.10 2.83
CA PHE A 99 -9.53 2.37 1.74
C PHE A 99 -10.97 2.84 1.61
N TYR A 100 -11.40 3.07 0.37
CA TYR A 100 -12.74 3.57 0.06
C TYR A 100 -13.22 3.09 -1.31
N TYR A 101 -14.54 3.19 -1.53
CA TYR A 101 -15.13 3.21 -2.87
C TYR A 101 -15.77 4.57 -3.11
N PRO A 102 -15.61 5.19 -4.30
CA PRO A 102 -16.52 6.24 -4.75
C PRO A 102 -17.97 5.74 -4.74
N VAL A 103 -18.94 6.64 -4.66
CA VAL A 103 -20.33 6.25 -4.90
C VAL A 103 -20.51 5.83 -6.37
N ASP A 104 -19.92 6.62 -7.28
CA ASP A 104 -19.82 6.35 -8.71
C ASP A 104 -18.40 6.75 -9.18
N GLU A 105 -17.67 5.83 -9.80
CA GLU A 105 -16.31 6.10 -10.30
C GLU A 105 -16.30 7.08 -11.47
N ARG A 106 -17.43 7.27 -12.15
CA ARG A 106 -17.59 8.19 -13.28
C ARG A 106 -17.90 9.62 -12.81
N ASP A 107 -18.39 9.78 -11.57
CA ASP A 107 -18.65 11.08 -10.95
C ASP A 107 -18.23 11.09 -9.47
N LEU A 108 -16.98 11.49 -9.23
CA LEU A 108 -16.39 11.58 -7.90
C LEU A 108 -17.04 12.67 -7.01
N SER A 109 -17.83 13.59 -7.58
CA SER A 109 -18.51 14.64 -6.81
C SER A 109 -19.65 14.10 -5.95
N LEU A 110 -20.18 12.91 -6.29
CA LEU A 110 -21.16 12.18 -5.48
C LEU A 110 -20.59 11.65 -4.16
N GLY A 111 -19.27 11.79 -3.97
CA GLY A 111 -18.57 11.43 -2.74
C GLY A 111 -18.11 9.97 -2.73
N LYS A 112 -17.73 9.51 -1.54
CA LYS A 112 -17.12 8.20 -1.31
C LYS A 112 -17.52 7.61 0.03
N LYS A 113 -17.44 6.29 0.13
CA LYS A 113 -17.64 5.53 1.36
C LYS A 113 -16.28 5.02 1.86
N LEU A 114 -15.81 5.62 2.95
CA LEU A 114 -14.64 5.19 3.69
C LEU A 114 -14.96 3.89 4.43
N LEU A 115 -14.05 2.92 4.34
CA LEU A 115 -14.26 1.56 4.87
C LEU A 115 -13.31 1.28 6.02
N GLU A 116 -12.02 1.50 5.76
CA GLU A 116 -10.93 1.12 6.64
C GLU A 116 -9.83 2.17 6.58
N THR A 117 -9.25 2.50 7.74
CA THR A 117 -7.95 3.18 7.82
C THR A 117 -6.95 2.26 8.51
N ARG A 118 -5.87 1.91 7.82
CA ARG A 118 -4.71 1.19 8.38
C ARG A 118 -3.66 2.18 8.80
N VAL A 119 -3.12 1.98 9.99
CA VAL A 119 -2.03 2.78 10.53
C VAL A 119 -0.86 1.85 10.87
N LEU A 120 0.31 2.13 10.31
CA LEU A 120 1.58 1.54 10.74
C LEU A 120 2.34 2.60 11.54
N LEU A 121 2.63 2.31 12.80
CA LEU A 121 3.41 3.19 13.68
C LEU A 121 4.82 2.62 13.87
N ARG A 122 5.83 3.46 13.70
CA ARG A 122 7.23 3.13 14.00
C ARG A 122 7.48 3.36 15.49
N LYS A 123 7.32 2.30 16.29
CA LYS A 123 7.64 2.31 17.73
C LYS A 123 9.13 2.01 17.95
N SER A 124 9.61 2.18 19.18
CA SER A 124 11.00 1.87 19.57
C SER A 124 11.40 0.43 19.26
N ASN A 125 10.48 -0.52 19.45
CA ASN A 125 10.71 -1.95 19.24
C ASN A 125 10.37 -2.47 17.83
N GLY A 126 9.93 -1.61 16.90
CA GLY A 126 9.58 -2.01 15.53
C GLY A 126 8.33 -1.34 14.98
N TRP A 127 7.87 -1.79 13.82
CA TRP A 127 6.58 -1.37 13.29
C TRP A 127 5.43 -2.12 13.95
N ARG A 128 4.37 -1.41 14.28
CA ARG A 128 3.12 -2.00 14.77
C ARG A 128 1.96 -1.55 13.90
N ALA A 129 1.10 -2.50 13.55
CA ALA A 129 -0.05 -2.30 12.68
C ALA A 129 -1.36 -2.29 13.46
N VAL A 130 -2.29 -1.43 13.06
CA VAL A 130 -3.66 -1.40 13.54
C VAL A 130 -4.61 -1.02 12.40
N SER A 131 -5.81 -1.61 12.41
CA SER A 131 -6.90 -1.28 11.50
C SER A 131 -8.04 -0.63 12.27
N TYR A 132 -8.56 0.45 11.70
CA TYR A 132 -9.76 1.16 12.14
C TYR A 132 -10.83 0.99 11.08
N ALA A 133 -12.05 0.64 11.48
CA ALA A 133 -13.19 0.55 10.58
C ALA A 133 -14.11 1.76 10.77
N TRP A 134 -14.48 2.39 9.66
CA TRP A 134 -15.36 3.54 9.65
C TRP A 134 -16.77 3.18 10.12
N ASN A 135 -17.41 4.11 10.83
CA ASN A 135 -18.81 4.03 11.22
C ASN A 135 -19.73 4.44 10.06
N SER A 136 -21.03 4.19 10.21
CA SER A 136 -22.02 4.38 9.14
C SER A 136 -22.24 5.86 8.78
N ASP A 137 -22.09 6.78 9.73
CA ASP A 137 -22.23 8.22 9.49
C ASP A 137 -20.96 8.90 8.96
N GLN A 138 -19.87 8.13 8.84
CA GLN A 138 -18.56 8.55 8.33
C GLN A 138 -17.91 9.66 9.18
N SER A 139 -18.26 9.76 10.46
CA SER A 139 -17.67 10.74 11.37
C SER A 139 -16.30 10.31 11.92
N ASP A 140 -16.06 9.01 12.09
CA ASP A 140 -14.79 8.49 12.61
C ASP A 140 -14.59 7.00 12.26
N ALA A 141 -13.39 6.49 12.55
CA ALA A 141 -13.06 5.10 12.44
C ALA A 141 -12.62 4.52 13.80
N PHE A 142 -13.09 3.32 14.10
CA PHE A 142 -12.89 2.67 15.40
C PHE A 142 -12.01 1.44 15.26
N LYS A 143 -11.08 1.25 16.21
CA LYS A 143 -10.13 0.14 16.23
C LYS A 143 -10.85 -1.21 16.11
N LYS A 144 -10.34 -2.10 15.26
CA LYS A 144 -10.86 -3.46 15.04
C LYS A 144 -9.77 -4.52 15.21
N VAL A 145 -9.59 -4.99 16.44
CA VAL A 145 -8.64 -6.06 16.74
C VAL A 145 -9.03 -7.38 16.07
N ALA A 146 -10.33 -7.72 16.09
CA ALA A 146 -10.87 -8.94 15.48
C ALA A 146 -11.19 -8.82 13.97
N GLY A 147 -10.87 -7.68 13.35
CA GLY A 147 -11.33 -7.36 11.99
C GLY A 147 -12.81 -6.99 11.93
N LYS A 148 -13.33 -6.82 10.70
CA LYS A 148 -14.75 -6.51 10.41
C LYS A 148 -15.06 -6.85 8.96
N THR A 149 -16.27 -7.31 8.68
CA THR A 149 -16.79 -7.40 7.31
C THR A 149 -17.78 -6.27 7.08
N ILE A 150 -17.60 -5.52 6.00
CA ILE A 150 -18.43 -4.37 5.62
C ILE A 150 -19.08 -4.69 4.26
N PRO A 151 -20.41 -4.89 4.18
CA PRO A 151 -21.09 -4.93 2.89
C PRO A 151 -21.06 -3.55 2.26
N VAL A 152 -20.63 -3.49 1.00
CA VAL A 152 -20.55 -2.26 0.23
C VAL A 152 -20.74 -2.54 -1.24
N ASP A 153 -21.39 -1.60 -1.89
CA ASP A 153 -21.64 -1.50 -3.31
C ASP A 153 -21.15 -0.15 -3.84
N TRP A 154 -20.83 -0.10 -5.12
CA TRP A 154 -20.43 1.10 -5.85
C TRP A 154 -20.71 0.93 -7.34
N ILE A 155 -20.75 2.03 -8.08
CA ILE A 155 -20.80 2.02 -9.55
C ILE A 155 -19.36 2.13 -10.07
N ASP A 156 -18.94 1.15 -10.88
CA ASP A 156 -17.58 1.13 -11.45
C ASP A 156 -17.42 2.07 -12.67
N SER A 157 -16.20 2.12 -13.22
CA SER A 157 -15.86 2.96 -14.37
C SER A 157 -16.71 2.68 -15.62
N GLU A 158 -17.22 1.45 -15.77
CA GLU A 158 -18.08 1.04 -16.89
C GLU A 158 -19.56 1.36 -16.63
N GLY A 159 -19.90 1.78 -15.41
CA GLY A 159 -21.26 2.12 -15.01
C GLY A 159 -22.05 0.96 -14.42
N GLU A 160 -21.40 -0.16 -14.12
CA GLU A 160 -22.03 -1.34 -13.57
C GLU A 160 -22.07 -1.28 -12.05
N LEU A 161 -23.18 -1.75 -11.46
CA LEU A 161 -23.30 -1.86 -10.02
C LEU A 161 -22.49 -3.07 -9.53
N ARG A 162 -21.44 -2.80 -8.77
CA ARG A 162 -20.59 -3.80 -8.13
C ARG A 162 -20.93 -3.91 -6.65
N ALA A 163 -20.75 -5.10 -6.08
CA ALA A 163 -20.94 -5.32 -4.65
C ALA A 163 -19.90 -6.30 -4.11
N VAL A 164 -19.38 -6.01 -2.91
CA VAL A 164 -18.40 -6.87 -2.23
C VAL A 164 -18.62 -6.86 -0.72
N ARG A 165 -18.19 -7.96 -0.08
CA ARG A 165 -18.05 -8.03 1.38
C ARG A 165 -16.62 -7.65 1.75
N TYR A 166 -16.35 -6.35 1.84
CA TYR A 166 -15.02 -5.84 2.16
C TYR A 166 -14.57 -6.34 3.53
N ARG A 167 -13.36 -6.91 3.61
CA ARG A 167 -12.80 -7.48 4.85
C ARG A 167 -11.72 -6.57 5.42
N VAL A 168 -12.02 -5.96 6.55
CA VAL A 168 -11.03 -5.33 7.42
C VAL A 168 -10.23 -6.45 8.12
N PRO A 169 -8.91 -6.58 7.88
CA PRO A 169 -8.09 -7.61 8.49
C PRO A 169 -8.02 -7.45 10.01
N ASN A 170 -7.84 -8.57 10.70
CA ASN A 170 -7.41 -8.59 12.09
C ASN A 170 -5.88 -8.39 12.19
N VAL A 171 -5.37 -8.18 13.41
CA VAL A 171 -3.95 -7.90 13.65
C VAL A 171 -3.01 -9.01 13.16
N ASN A 172 -3.44 -10.28 13.21
CA ASN A 172 -2.63 -11.40 12.74
C ASN A 172 -2.59 -11.45 11.20
N GLN A 173 -3.70 -11.13 10.54
CA GLN A 173 -3.80 -11.09 9.09
C GLN A 173 -2.92 -10.00 8.47
N CYS A 174 -2.64 -8.91 9.21
CA CYS A 174 -1.67 -7.91 8.76
C CYS A 174 -0.28 -8.53 8.50
N LYS A 175 0.12 -9.54 9.28
CA LYS A 175 1.42 -10.22 9.13
C LYS A 175 1.50 -11.09 7.88
N GLU A 176 0.38 -11.53 7.32
CA GLU A 176 0.36 -12.38 6.12
C GLU A 176 1.02 -11.68 4.92
N CYS A 177 0.86 -10.35 4.81
CA CYS A 177 1.55 -9.54 3.80
C CYS A 177 2.78 -8.79 4.34
N HIS A 178 2.75 -8.33 5.60
CA HIS A 178 3.76 -7.41 6.13
C HIS A 178 4.91 -8.10 6.88
N ALA A 179 4.92 -9.43 7.02
CA ALA A 179 6.04 -10.13 7.63
C ALA A 179 7.23 -10.23 6.67
N ALA A 180 8.38 -9.73 7.12
CA ALA A 180 9.68 -9.96 6.50
C ALA A 180 10.68 -10.32 7.62
N ASN A 181 11.33 -11.48 7.51
CA ASN A 181 12.20 -12.02 8.57
C ASN A 181 11.52 -11.98 9.97
N ASP A 182 10.26 -12.45 10.04
CA ASP A 182 9.41 -12.50 11.24
C ASP A 182 9.08 -11.14 11.89
N LYS A 183 9.33 -10.03 11.19
CA LYS A 183 9.01 -8.67 11.66
C LYS A 183 8.00 -8.01 10.73
N ILE A 184 7.08 -7.23 11.31
CA ILE A 184 6.19 -6.37 10.53
C ILE A 184 7.03 -5.27 9.88
N THR A 185 6.90 -5.11 8.56
CA THR A 185 7.58 -4.08 7.78
C THR A 185 6.60 -3.42 6.80
N PRO A 186 6.68 -2.11 6.56
CA PRO A 186 5.92 -1.49 5.49
C PRO A 186 6.40 -2.02 4.12
N ILE A 187 5.57 -1.87 3.10
CA ILE A 187 5.83 -2.38 1.75
C ILE A 187 6.00 -1.24 0.74
N GLY A 188 5.05 -0.30 0.74
CA GLY A 188 4.86 0.69 -0.33
C GLY A 188 5.92 1.79 -0.45
N PRO A 189 6.32 2.51 0.62
CA PRO A 189 7.11 3.73 0.53
C PRO A 189 8.61 3.43 0.33
N LYS A 190 8.92 2.81 -0.80
CA LYS A 190 10.27 2.74 -1.38
C LYS A 190 10.45 3.96 -2.26
N ALA A 191 11.65 4.55 -2.29
CA ALA A 191 11.89 5.76 -3.09
C ALA A 191 11.44 5.59 -4.55
N ARG A 192 11.78 4.44 -5.17
CA ARG A 192 11.40 4.12 -6.54
C ARG A 192 9.89 4.12 -6.78
N ASN A 193 9.09 3.71 -5.80
CA ASN A 193 7.64 3.53 -5.92
C ASN A 193 6.87 4.85 -5.85
N ILE A 194 7.47 5.91 -5.31
CA ILE A 194 6.84 7.23 -5.17
C ILE A 194 7.49 8.30 -6.07
N ASN A 195 8.44 7.91 -6.92
CA ASN A 195 9.10 8.81 -7.86
C ASN A 195 8.17 9.19 -9.04
N LYS A 196 7.12 9.94 -8.75
CA LYS A 196 6.15 10.51 -9.70
C LYS A 196 5.75 11.90 -9.25
N GLU A 197 5.14 12.65 -10.15
CA GLU A 197 4.47 13.91 -9.85
C GLU A 197 3.18 13.68 -9.05
N LEU A 198 2.90 14.56 -8.09
CA LEU A 198 1.64 14.63 -7.35
C LEU A 198 1.21 16.10 -7.22
N ASN A 199 -0.11 16.34 -7.23
CA ASN A 199 -0.66 17.66 -6.99
C ASN A 199 -0.77 17.91 -5.48
N TYR A 200 -0.04 18.89 -5.00
CA TYR A 200 -0.12 19.44 -3.64
C TYR A 200 -0.87 20.78 -3.66
N SER A 201 -1.20 21.32 -2.49
CA SER A 201 -1.88 22.62 -2.34
C SER A 201 -1.14 23.78 -3.01
N HIS A 202 0.19 23.70 -3.12
CA HIS A 202 1.07 24.73 -3.67
C HIS A 202 1.55 24.44 -5.10
N GLY A 203 0.97 23.45 -5.78
CA GLY A 203 1.32 23.07 -7.15
C GLY A 203 1.67 21.59 -7.31
N GLN A 204 2.12 21.23 -8.51
CA GLN A 204 2.55 19.88 -8.84
C GLN A 204 4.05 19.73 -8.56
N TYR A 205 4.42 18.67 -7.85
CA TYR A 205 5.81 18.37 -7.51
C TYR A 205 6.09 16.87 -7.59
N ASN A 206 7.32 16.52 -7.94
CA ASN A 206 7.82 15.18 -7.72
C ASN A 206 7.79 14.88 -6.21
N GLN A 207 7.16 13.78 -5.81
CA GLN A 207 6.94 13.50 -4.39
C GLN A 207 8.24 13.34 -3.59
N LEU A 208 9.31 12.81 -4.20
CA LEU A 208 10.61 12.70 -3.52
C LEU A 208 11.23 14.08 -3.29
N ALA A 209 11.14 14.98 -4.27
CA ALA A 209 11.59 16.35 -4.13
C ALA A 209 10.79 17.07 -3.04
N TYR A 210 9.47 16.92 -3.04
CA TYR A 210 8.59 17.48 -2.01
C TYR A 210 8.93 16.95 -0.61
N TRP A 211 9.17 15.64 -0.47
CA TRP A 211 9.55 15.03 0.81
C TRP A 211 10.93 15.51 1.31
N MET A 212 11.88 15.77 0.42
CA MET A 212 13.18 16.35 0.77
C MET A 212 13.05 17.82 1.21
N ASP A 213 12.27 18.62 0.47
CA ASP A 213 12.01 20.03 0.79
C ASP A 213 11.22 20.19 2.10
N SER A 214 10.29 19.27 2.37
CA SER A 214 9.57 19.17 3.64
C SER A 214 10.43 18.60 4.79
N GLU A 215 11.71 18.32 4.55
CA GLU A 215 12.65 17.80 5.53
C GLU A 215 12.23 16.50 6.22
N ILE A 216 11.42 15.65 5.59
CA ILE A 216 10.99 14.36 6.17
C ILE A 216 11.81 13.17 5.70
N ILE A 217 12.61 13.33 4.63
CA ILE A 217 13.58 12.34 4.17
C ILE A 217 14.96 12.97 3.95
N SER A 218 15.98 12.14 3.95
CA SER A 218 17.32 12.52 3.46
C SER A 218 17.41 12.42 1.95
N GLU A 219 18.56 12.82 1.40
CA GLU A 219 18.81 12.78 -0.05
C GLU A 219 18.61 11.37 -0.64
N VAL A 220 18.07 11.35 -1.85
CA VAL A 220 17.94 10.15 -2.69
C VAL A 220 18.85 10.26 -3.92
N PRO A 221 19.28 9.14 -4.51
CA PRO A 221 20.04 9.18 -5.76
C PRO A 221 19.29 9.91 -6.86
N ARG A 222 19.99 10.73 -7.66
CA ARG A 222 19.41 11.49 -8.79
C ARG A 222 18.76 10.61 -9.86
N ARG A 223 19.17 9.36 -9.96
CA ARG A 223 18.61 8.37 -10.89
C ARG A 223 18.12 7.17 -10.10
N LEU A 224 16.83 6.91 -10.21
CA LEU A 224 16.17 5.73 -9.65
C LEU A 224 15.56 4.93 -10.79
N GLU A 225 15.71 3.62 -10.72
CA GLU A 225 14.97 2.68 -11.56
C GLU A 225 13.59 2.50 -10.91
N SER A 226 12.57 3.13 -11.50
CA SER A 226 11.21 3.15 -11.01
C SER A 226 10.33 2.17 -11.77
N PRO A 227 9.34 1.53 -11.10
CA PRO A 227 8.28 0.83 -11.81
C PRO A 227 7.49 1.83 -12.66
N VAL A 228 6.75 1.30 -13.63
CA VAL A 228 5.76 2.08 -14.39
C VAL A 228 4.37 1.90 -13.78
N ASP A 229 3.42 2.76 -14.16
CA ASP A 229 2.01 2.50 -13.87
C ASP A 229 1.57 1.31 -14.73
N TRP A 230 1.16 0.22 -14.09
CA TRP A 230 0.73 -0.97 -14.81
C TRP A 230 -0.54 -0.72 -15.63
N SER A 231 -1.32 0.31 -15.30
CA SER A 231 -2.53 0.70 -16.05
C SER A 231 -2.24 1.64 -17.23
N ASP A 232 -1.02 2.16 -17.37
CA ASP A 232 -0.62 3.00 -18.52
C ASP A 232 -0.27 2.14 -19.73
N TYR A 233 -1.21 2.03 -20.68
CA TYR A 233 -1.07 1.24 -21.91
C TYR A 233 -0.02 1.79 -22.89
N SER A 234 0.52 3.00 -22.68
CA SER A 234 1.64 3.51 -23.47
C SER A 234 2.98 2.86 -23.12
N GLN A 235 3.06 2.23 -21.94
CA GLN A 235 4.27 1.56 -21.45
C GLN A 235 4.43 0.16 -22.03
N ASN A 236 5.67 -0.33 -22.06
CA ASN A 236 5.95 -1.69 -22.49
C ASN A 236 5.23 -2.71 -21.58
N ILE A 237 4.62 -3.74 -22.18
CA ILE A 237 3.87 -4.76 -21.43
C ILE A 237 4.73 -5.48 -20.38
N ASN A 238 6.02 -5.69 -20.65
CA ASN A 238 6.92 -6.28 -19.67
C ASN A 238 7.09 -5.35 -18.47
N ASP A 239 7.33 -4.06 -18.68
CA ASP A 239 7.51 -3.12 -17.57
C ASP A 239 6.23 -3.02 -16.73
N ARG A 240 5.06 -3.01 -17.37
CA ARG A 240 3.75 -3.02 -16.70
C ARG A 240 3.54 -4.30 -15.89
N ALA A 241 3.77 -5.47 -16.49
CA ALA A 241 3.64 -6.76 -15.83
C ALA A 241 4.60 -6.90 -14.64
N ARG A 242 5.87 -6.53 -14.81
CA ARG A 242 6.88 -6.58 -13.75
C ARG A 242 6.56 -5.59 -12.62
N SER A 243 6.03 -4.40 -12.94
CA SER A 243 5.59 -3.41 -11.95
C SER A 243 4.37 -3.89 -11.15
N TYR A 244 3.40 -4.52 -11.81
CA TYR A 244 2.23 -5.12 -11.17
C TYR A 244 2.65 -6.25 -10.22
N LEU A 245 3.50 -7.17 -10.69
CA LEU A 245 4.00 -8.29 -9.90
C LEU A 245 4.84 -7.82 -8.70
N ASP A 246 5.66 -6.77 -8.86
CA ASP A 246 6.47 -6.23 -7.77
C ASP A 246 5.61 -5.73 -6.60
N ILE A 247 4.61 -4.89 -6.87
CA ILE A 247 3.79 -4.31 -5.81
C ILE A 247 2.77 -5.31 -5.23
N ASN A 248 2.22 -6.19 -6.06
CA ASN A 248 1.18 -7.13 -5.63
C ASN A 248 1.72 -8.45 -5.07
N CYS A 249 2.90 -8.89 -5.51
CA CYS A 249 3.43 -10.21 -5.16
C CYS A 249 4.86 -10.15 -4.62
N GLY A 250 5.68 -9.20 -5.07
CA GLY A 250 7.11 -9.13 -4.81
C GLY A 250 7.50 -8.95 -3.35
N HIS A 251 6.60 -8.49 -2.48
CA HIS A 251 6.85 -8.44 -1.04
C HIS A 251 6.86 -9.85 -0.42
N CYS A 252 5.92 -10.72 -0.79
CA CYS A 252 5.89 -12.13 -0.34
C CYS A 252 6.90 -12.98 -1.11
N HIS A 253 6.95 -12.80 -2.43
CA HIS A 253 7.86 -13.48 -3.35
C HIS A 253 9.17 -12.70 -3.46
N SER A 254 9.90 -12.65 -2.34
CA SER A 254 11.24 -12.09 -2.19
C SER A 254 12.11 -13.01 -1.33
N SER A 255 13.40 -12.70 -1.20
CA SER A 255 14.32 -13.44 -0.34
C SER A 255 13.95 -13.39 1.15
N SER A 256 13.30 -12.32 1.59
CA SER A 256 12.89 -12.10 2.99
C SER A 256 11.40 -12.30 3.26
N GLY A 257 10.59 -12.46 2.22
CA GLY A 257 9.13 -12.58 2.33
C GLY A 257 8.66 -14.00 2.64
N ASN A 258 7.37 -14.13 2.97
CA ASN A 258 6.74 -15.38 3.38
C ASN A 258 6.83 -16.51 2.33
N ALA A 259 6.98 -16.18 1.05
CA ALA A 259 7.11 -17.16 -0.04
C ALA A 259 8.57 -17.42 -0.44
N ASN A 260 9.56 -17.01 0.36
CA ASN A 260 10.98 -17.12 0.01
C ASN A 260 11.42 -18.56 -0.30
N SER A 261 10.92 -19.53 0.45
CA SER A 261 11.21 -20.96 0.32
C SER A 261 10.77 -21.54 -1.02
N THR A 262 9.85 -20.88 -1.73
CA THR A 262 9.43 -21.28 -3.06
C THR A 262 10.53 -21.04 -4.10
N GLY A 263 11.43 -20.08 -3.86
CA GLY A 263 12.42 -19.60 -4.82
C GLY A 263 11.85 -18.83 -6.01
N LEU A 264 10.55 -18.52 -6.00
CA LEU A 264 9.90 -17.63 -6.95
C LEU A 264 10.01 -16.20 -6.42
N PHE A 265 10.72 -15.34 -7.14
CA PHE A 265 10.95 -13.94 -6.80
C PHE A 265 10.33 -13.03 -7.85
N LEU A 266 9.39 -12.19 -7.39
CA LEU A 266 8.56 -11.35 -8.25
C LEU A 266 8.83 -9.87 -8.06
N HIS A 267 9.87 -9.51 -7.30
CA HIS A 267 10.31 -8.12 -7.22
C HIS A 267 10.85 -7.61 -8.56
N LEU A 268 10.76 -6.29 -8.76
CA LEU A 268 11.04 -5.59 -10.03
C LEU A 268 12.41 -5.97 -10.62
N ARG A 269 13.44 -6.04 -9.77
CA ARG A 269 14.84 -6.24 -10.17
C ARG A 269 15.30 -7.69 -10.37
N GLU A 270 14.41 -8.67 -10.21
CA GLU A 270 14.81 -10.06 -10.45
C GLU A 270 15.06 -10.26 -11.95
N ALA A 271 16.28 -10.68 -12.30
CA ALA A 271 16.72 -10.87 -13.68
C ALA A 271 17.04 -12.34 -14.00
N ARG A 272 17.06 -13.23 -12.99
CA ARG A 272 17.32 -14.65 -13.19
C ARG A 272 16.03 -15.33 -13.61
N ASN A 273 15.98 -15.80 -14.86
CA ASN A 273 14.81 -16.45 -15.46
C ASN A 273 14.17 -17.51 -14.55
N ILE A 274 14.98 -18.38 -13.94
CA ILE A 274 14.47 -19.44 -13.07
C ILE A 274 13.80 -18.89 -11.80
N ASN A 275 14.34 -17.82 -11.20
CA ASN A 275 13.75 -17.20 -10.02
C ASN A 275 12.53 -16.36 -10.38
N LEU A 276 12.51 -15.76 -11.56
CA LEU A 276 11.33 -15.07 -12.09
C LEU A 276 10.16 -16.03 -12.40
N GLY A 277 10.43 -17.33 -12.52
CA GLY A 277 9.42 -18.37 -12.70
C GLY A 277 9.44 -19.05 -14.07
N ILE A 278 10.31 -18.63 -14.98
CA ILE A 278 10.40 -19.20 -16.34
C ILE A 278 10.88 -20.66 -16.25
N TYR A 279 10.02 -21.60 -16.66
CA TYR A 279 10.20 -23.05 -16.52
C TYR A 279 10.59 -23.49 -15.10
N LYS A 280 10.25 -22.69 -14.10
CA LYS A 280 10.52 -23.00 -12.71
C LYS A 280 9.49 -24.01 -12.23
N LYS A 281 9.95 -25.16 -11.74
CA LYS A 281 9.05 -26.13 -11.11
C LYS A 281 8.50 -25.58 -9.78
N PRO A 282 7.23 -25.84 -9.46
CA PRO A 282 6.66 -25.49 -8.15
C PRO A 282 7.40 -26.24 -7.04
N VAL A 283 7.53 -25.59 -5.88
CA VAL A 283 7.97 -26.22 -4.64
C VAL A 283 6.75 -26.26 -3.73
N ALA A 284 6.35 -27.46 -3.30
CA ALA A 284 5.29 -27.68 -2.31
C ALA A 284 3.94 -26.96 -2.60
N THR A 285 3.60 -26.71 -3.86
CA THR A 285 2.39 -25.92 -4.22
C THR A 285 1.08 -26.72 -4.11
N GLY A 286 1.15 -28.05 -4.00
CA GLY A 286 -0.02 -28.92 -3.81
C GLY A 286 -1.12 -28.66 -4.84
N ARG A 287 -2.36 -28.50 -4.35
CA ARG A 287 -3.55 -28.19 -5.17
C ARG A 287 -3.41 -26.87 -5.93
N GLY A 288 -2.67 -25.90 -5.42
CA GLY A 288 -2.47 -24.60 -6.05
C GLY A 288 -1.70 -24.66 -7.38
N SER A 289 -1.10 -25.80 -7.74
CA SER A 289 -0.49 -26.00 -9.05
C SER A 289 -1.51 -26.22 -10.17
N GLY A 290 -2.75 -26.64 -9.85
CA GLY A 290 -3.72 -27.05 -10.85
C GLY A 290 -3.28 -28.24 -11.72
N GLY A 291 -2.26 -29.00 -11.30
CA GLY A 291 -1.63 -30.05 -12.12
C GLY A 291 -0.65 -29.52 -13.18
N LEU A 292 -0.42 -28.21 -13.24
CA LEU A 292 0.52 -27.57 -14.15
C LEU A 292 1.97 -27.77 -13.68
N LYS A 293 2.91 -27.76 -14.62
CA LYS A 293 4.31 -28.15 -14.38
C LYS A 293 5.23 -27.01 -13.96
N TYR A 294 4.94 -25.77 -14.37
CA TYR A 294 5.86 -24.65 -14.24
C TYR A 294 5.15 -23.36 -13.83
N SER A 295 5.86 -22.50 -13.08
CA SER A 295 5.36 -21.18 -12.66
C SER A 295 4.96 -20.33 -13.88
N ILE A 296 5.86 -20.19 -14.85
CA ILE A 296 5.62 -19.52 -16.12
C ILE A 296 6.13 -20.42 -17.25
N VAL A 297 5.30 -20.63 -18.26
CA VAL A 297 5.65 -21.27 -19.53
C VAL A 297 5.58 -20.22 -20.63
N PRO A 298 6.73 -19.70 -21.11
CA PRO A 298 6.77 -18.71 -22.19
C PRO A 298 5.90 -19.13 -23.39
N GLY A 299 5.03 -18.22 -23.85
CA GLY A 299 4.10 -18.46 -24.95
C GLY A 299 2.87 -19.29 -24.62
N LYS A 300 2.74 -19.83 -23.40
CA LYS A 300 1.66 -20.73 -23.03
C LYS A 300 1.02 -20.29 -21.70
N PRO A 301 0.24 -19.20 -21.70
CA PRO A 301 -0.41 -18.69 -20.49
C PRO A 301 -1.22 -19.77 -19.75
N ASP A 302 -2.02 -20.56 -20.47
CA ASP A 302 -2.85 -21.64 -19.88
C ASP A 302 -2.05 -22.80 -19.27
N GLN A 303 -0.73 -22.86 -19.51
CA GLN A 303 0.16 -23.86 -18.92
C GLN A 303 0.97 -23.30 -17.74
N SER A 304 0.70 -22.05 -17.32
CA SER A 304 1.46 -21.32 -16.32
C SER A 304 0.73 -21.26 -14.98
N ILE A 305 1.35 -21.80 -13.92
CA ILE A 305 0.77 -21.79 -12.56
C ILE A 305 0.47 -20.36 -12.09
N LEU A 306 1.33 -19.39 -12.42
CA LEU A 306 1.16 -17.99 -11.98
C LEU A 306 -0.23 -17.45 -12.37
N LEU A 307 -0.57 -17.54 -13.66
CA LEU A 307 -1.85 -17.05 -14.18
C LEU A 307 -3.03 -17.85 -13.62
N HIS A 308 -2.92 -19.19 -13.59
CA HIS A 308 -3.95 -20.06 -13.00
C HIS A 308 -4.32 -19.65 -11.56
N ARG A 309 -3.32 -19.31 -10.74
CA ARG A 309 -3.53 -18.88 -9.36
C ARG A 309 -4.08 -17.45 -9.25
N MET A 310 -3.73 -16.57 -10.18
CA MET A 310 -4.28 -15.21 -10.23
C MET A 310 -5.78 -15.22 -10.56
N GLU A 311 -6.21 -16.07 -11.49
CA GLU A 311 -7.60 -16.18 -11.95
C GLU A 311 -8.50 -16.96 -11.00
N SER A 312 -7.92 -17.82 -10.15
CA SER A 312 -8.70 -18.63 -9.23
C SER A 312 -9.32 -17.82 -8.09
N MET A 313 -10.53 -18.23 -7.68
CA MET A 313 -11.23 -17.76 -6.48
C MET A 313 -11.34 -18.86 -5.41
N ASP A 314 -10.79 -20.06 -5.66
CA ASP A 314 -10.71 -21.12 -4.65
C ASP A 314 -9.65 -20.75 -3.61
N PRO A 315 -9.98 -20.63 -2.31
CA PRO A 315 -9.03 -20.26 -1.25
C PRO A 315 -7.77 -21.14 -1.19
N GLY A 316 -7.84 -22.40 -1.64
CA GLY A 316 -6.68 -23.30 -1.68
C GLY A 316 -5.78 -23.15 -2.91
N VAL A 317 -6.16 -22.29 -3.86
CA VAL A 317 -5.47 -22.09 -5.15
C VAL A 317 -5.16 -20.62 -5.40
N MET A 318 -6.08 -19.72 -5.08
CA MET A 318 -5.99 -18.29 -5.36
C MET A 318 -4.72 -17.67 -4.79
N MET A 319 -4.20 -16.66 -5.49
CA MET A 319 -3.17 -15.75 -4.99
C MET A 319 -3.60 -14.30 -5.18
N PRO A 320 -3.26 -13.39 -4.25
CA PRO A 320 -2.83 -13.68 -2.88
C PRO A 320 -3.88 -14.51 -2.11
N GLU A 321 -3.44 -15.29 -1.12
CA GLU A 321 -4.30 -16.21 -0.32
C GLU A 321 -5.31 -15.46 0.55
N SER A 322 -5.03 -14.19 0.84
CA SER A 322 -5.86 -13.31 1.63
C SER A 322 -5.85 -11.88 1.08
N GLY A 323 -6.76 -11.05 1.59
CA GLY A 323 -6.85 -9.64 1.20
C GLY A 323 -7.59 -9.36 -0.11
N ARG A 324 -8.18 -10.38 -0.74
CA ARG A 324 -9.12 -10.23 -1.86
C ARG A 324 -10.30 -11.20 -1.80
N SER A 325 -11.43 -10.76 -2.33
CA SER A 325 -12.67 -11.51 -2.60
C SER A 325 -13.09 -11.42 -4.07
N LEU A 326 -12.37 -10.62 -4.89
CA LEU A 326 -12.56 -10.48 -6.33
C LEU A 326 -11.27 -10.84 -7.08
N SER A 327 -11.41 -11.22 -8.34
CA SER A 327 -10.30 -11.26 -9.31
C SER A 327 -9.96 -9.84 -9.77
N HIS A 328 -8.73 -9.63 -10.21
CA HIS A 328 -8.30 -8.39 -10.86
C HIS A 328 -8.16 -8.67 -12.35
N ASP A 329 -9.27 -8.58 -13.06
CA ASP A 329 -9.43 -9.18 -14.38
C ASP A 329 -8.52 -8.53 -15.42
N GLU A 330 -8.38 -7.21 -15.38
CA GLU A 330 -7.51 -6.43 -16.27
C GLU A 330 -6.03 -6.80 -16.08
N ALA A 331 -5.62 -7.04 -14.83
CA ALA A 331 -4.25 -7.45 -14.55
C ALA A 331 -4.00 -8.92 -14.90
N ALA A 332 -4.99 -9.80 -14.72
CA ALA A 332 -4.89 -11.20 -15.16
C ALA A 332 -4.74 -11.28 -16.69
N GLU A 333 -5.53 -10.51 -17.44
CA GLU A 333 -5.43 -10.44 -18.89
C GLU A 333 -4.08 -9.85 -19.35
N MET A 334 -3.60 -8.79 -18.70
CA MET A 334 -2.26 -8.26 -18.98
C MET A 334 -1.16 -9.31 -18.74
N ILE A 335 -1.25 -10.10 -17.67
CA ILE A 335 -0.27 -11.18 -17.41
C ILE A 335 -0.39 -12.31 -18.43
N ARG A 336 -1.61 -12.64 -18.88
CA ARG A 336 -1.84 -13.60 -19.96
C ARG A 336 -1.13 -13.15 -21.24
N ASP A 337 -1.33 -11.90 -21.65
CA ASP A 337 -0.70 -11.31 -22.82
C ASP A 337 0.83 -11.24 -22.68
N TRP A 338 1.32 -10.84 -21.50
CA TRP A 338 2.75 -10.80 -21.21
C TRP A 338 3.40 -12.19 -21.38
N ILE A 339 2.78 -13.24 -20.83
CA ILE A 339 3.28 -14.61 -20.97
C ILE A 339 3.21 -15.08 -22.43
N ALA A 340 2.13 -14.78 -23.15
CA ALA A 340 1.96 -15.14 -24.56
C ALA A 340 3.08 -14.52 -25.43
N GLN A 341 3.46 -13.27 -25.17
CA GLN A 341 4.49 -12.56 -25.93
C GLN A 341 5.93 -13.05 -25.67
N MET A 342 6.17 -13.81 -24.59
CA MET A 342 7.50 -14.35 -24.27
C MET A 342 8.03 -15.38 -25.29
N ALA A 343 7.17 -16.01 -26.09
CA ALA A 343 7.61 -16.99 -27.11
C ALA A 343 8.53 -16.39 -28.18
N ASN A 344 8.50 -15.06 -28.36
CA ASN A 344 9.19 -14.38 -29.45
C ASN A 344 10.69 -14.16 -29.22
N GLY A 345 11.31 -14.84 -28.25
CA GLY A 345 12.76 -14.89 -28.07
C GLY A 345 13.45 -13.57 -27.73
N LYS A 346 12.69 -12.47 -27.54
CA LYS A 346 13.23 -11.26 -26.93
C LYS A 346 13.40 -11.55 -25.46
N SER A 347 14.64 -11.80 -25.04
CA SER A 347 15.01 -11.56 -23.65
C SER A 347 14.58 -10.14 -23.32
N PHE A 348 13.69 -9.99 -22.35
CA PHE A 348 13.31 -8.70 -21.80
C PHE A 348 14.43 -8.15 -20.93
#